data_AF-A0A6J6I0C1-F1
#
_entry.id   AF-A0A6J6I0C1-F1
#
_cell.length_a   1.000
_cell.length_b   1.000
_cell.length_c   1.000
_cell.angle_alpha   90.00
_cell.angle_beta   90.00
_cell.angle_gamma   90.00
#
_symmetry.space_group_name_H-M   'P 1'
#
loop_
_entity.id
_entity.type
_entity.pdbx_description
1 polymer ?
#
loop_
_entity_poly.entity_id
_entity_poly.type
_entity_poly.pdbx_seq_one_letter_code
_entity_poly.pdbx_strand_id
1 'polypeptide(L)'
;MKYSDRKLLTVVCEAALEPRLIRDCVALGAKGYTITDAHGAGPRNQRNGDLEGGNIRIEIIADEPTVQKIVEKLELEYFPHYAVSCWVADIQILREERY
;
A
#
# COMPACT_ATOMS: atom_id res chain seq x y z
N MET A 1 -15.42 24.64 4.18
CA MET A 1 -15.11 23.19 4.16
C MET A 1 -13.67 23.07 4.62
N LYS A 2 -13.38 22.36 5.72
CA LYS A 2 -12.04 22.30 6.29
C LYS A 2 -11.33 21.04 5.77
N TYR A 3 -10.21 21.25 5.09
CA TYR A 3 -9.33 20.17 4.67
C TYR A 3 -8.17 20.03 5.66
N SER A 4 -7.66 18.80 5.80
CA SER A 4 -6.46 18.49 6.57
C SER A 4 -5.47 17.75 5.68
N ASP A 5 -4.19 18.09 5.81
CA ASP A 5 -3.12 17.46 5.03
C ASP A 5 -2.81 16.06 5.57
N ARG A 6 -2.59 15.12 4.65
CA ARG A 6 -2.26 13.72 4.90
C ARG A 6 -1.39 13.16 3.78
N LYS A 7 -0.88 11.94 4.00
CA LYS A 7 -0.24 11.16 2.96
C LYS A 7 -1.16 10.07 2.45
N LEU A 8 -1.06 9.81 1.15
CA LEU A 8 -1.59 8.61 0.51
C LEU A 8 -0.42 7.69 0.18
N LEU A 9 -0.30 6.60 0.92
CA LEU A 9 0.57 5.49 0.57
C LEU A 9 -0.17 4.57 -0.40
N THR A 10 0.45 4.27 -1.53
CA THR A 10 -0.07 3.29 -2.49
C THR A 10 0.93 2.17 -2.70
N VAL A 11 0.46 0.93 -2.62
CA VAL A 11 1.25 -0.28 -2.80
C VAL A 11 0.58 -1.17 -3.84
N VAL A 12 1.33 -1.62 -4.84
CA VAL A 12 0.86 -2.59 -5.85
C VAL A 12 1.67 -3.87 -5.72
N CYS A 13 0.99 -5.00 -5.51
CA CYS A 13 1.62 -6.30 -5.30
C CYS A 13 0.69 -7.46 -5.72
N GLU A 14 1.20 -8.70 -5.68
CA GLU A 14 0.39 -9.90 -5.87
C GLU A 14 -0.69 -10.02 -4.78
N ALA A 15 -1.91 -10.43 -5.16
CA ALA A 15 -3.06 -10.55 -4.26
C ALA A 15 -2.80 -11.48 -3.06
N ALA A 16 -1.97 -12.51 -3.25
CA ALA A 16 -1.58 -13.45 -2.19
C ALA A 16 -0.91 -12.77 -0.98
N LEU A 17 -0.35 -11.56 -1.14
CA LEU A 17 0.27 -10.80 -0.05
C LEU A 17 -0.71 -10.01 0.80
N GLU A 18 -1.95 -9.81 0.33
CA GLU A 18 -2.95 -8.96 0.98
C GLU A 18 -3.09 -9.25 2.49
N PRO A 19 -3.35 -10.50 2.94
CA PRO A 19 -3.68 -10.73 4.35
C PRO A 19 -2.50 -10.51 5.29
N ARG A 20 -1.26 -10.59 4.78
CA ARG A 20 -0.06 -10.31 5.56
C ARG A 20 0.23 -8.82 5.57
N LEU A 21 0.23 -8.20 4.39
CA LEU A 21 0.57 -6.79 4.23
C LEU A 21 -0.43 -5.88 4.98
N ILE A 22 -1.73 -6.15 4.87
CA ILE A 22 -2.75 -5.38 5.60
C ILE A 22 -2.56 -5.50 7.11
N ARG A 23 -2.30 -6.70 7.62
CA ARG A 23 -2.08 -6.94 9.06
C ARG A 23 -0.90 -6.11 9.57
N ASP A 24 0.20 -6.10 8.83
CA ASP A 24 1.39 -5.33 9.17
C ASP A 24 1.11 -3.82 9.12
N CYS A 25 0.42 -3.32 8.09
CA CYS A 25 0.04 -1.91 7.99
C CYS A 25 -0.85 -1.46 9.16
N VAL A 26 -1.85 -2.27 9.54
CA VAL A 26 -2.73 -1.99 10.67
C VAL A 26 -1.95 -2.02 11.99
N ALA A 27 -1.05 -2.98 12.17
CA ALA A 27 -0.18 -3.05 13.35
C ALA A 27 0.75 -1.83 13.48
N LEU A 28 1.09 -1.18 12.37
CA LEU A 28 1.92 0.03 12.34
C LEU A 28 1.13 1.34 12.47
N GLY A 29 -0.21 1.28 12.52
CA GLY A 29 -1.06 2.43 12.81
C GLY A 29 -2.05 2.82 11.71
N ALA A 30 -2.09 2.10 10.58
CA ALA A 30 -3.09 2.37 9.55
C ALA A 30 -4.51 2.08 10.09
N LYS A 31 -5.39 3.08 10.06
CA LYS A 31 -6.78 2.95 10.53
C LYS A 31 -7.73 2.36 9.51
N GLY A 32 -7.33 2.35 8.24
CA GLY A 32 -8.13 1.83 7.14
C GLY A 32 -7.32 1.79 5.84
N TYR A 33 -7.88 1.08 4.87
CA TYR A 33 -7.29 0.89 3.56
C TYR A 33 -8.41 0.64 2.54
N THR A 34 -8.09 0.86 1.27
CA THR A 34 -8.93 0.47 0.12
C THR A 34 -8.11 -0.44 -0.78
N ILE A 35 -8.76 -1.45 -1.36
CA ILE A 35 -8.14 -2.39 -2.29
C ILE A 35 -8.89 -2.34 -3.61
N THR A 36 -8.14 -2.31 -4.71
CA THR A 36 -8.67 -2.41 -6.07
C THR A 36 -7.86 -3.42 -6.88
N ASP A 37 -8.52 -4.19 -7.74
CA ASP A 37 -7.84 -5.08 -8.69
C ASP A 37 -6.91 -4.29 -9.60
N ALA A 38 -5.75 -4.87 -9.91
CA ALA A 38 -4.73 -4.26 -10.74
C ALA A 38 -4.14 -5.26 -11.74
N HIS A 39 -3.84 -4.77 -12.93
CA HIS A 39 -3.15 -5.54 -13.99
C HIS A 39 -2.12 -4.66 -14.68
N GLY A 40 -1.07 -5.27 -15.21
CA GLY A 40 0.01 -4.56 -15.89
C GLY A 40 1.33 -5.33 -15.82
N ALA A 41 2.39 -4.73 -16.33
CA ALA A 41 3.73 -5.29 -16.33
C ALA A 41 4.73 -4.33 -15.69
N GLY A 42 5.60 -4.88 -14.83
CA GLY A 42 6.70 -4.15 -14.19
C GLY A 42 8.07 -4.52 -14.76
N PRO A 43 9.12 -3.76 -14.42
CA PRO A 43 10.49 -3.99 -14.91
C PRO A 43 11.14 -5.25 -14.31
N ARG A 44 10.71 -5.67 -13.12
CA ARG A 44 11.14 -6.93 -12.49
C ARG A 44 10.22 -8.06 -12.97
N ASN A 45 10.79 -8.95 -13.79
CA ASN A 45 10.27 -10.27 -14.16
C ASN A 45 8.85 -10.28 -14.77
N GLN A 46 8.78 -10.39 -16.10
CA GLN A 46 7.62 -10.92 -16.82
C GLN A 46 7.47 -12.41 -16.50
N ARG A 47 7.01 -12.75 -15.29
CA ARG A 47 6.57 -14.13 -15.04
C ARG A 47 5.22 -14.28 -15.73
N ASN A 48 5.26 -14.90 -16.91
CA ASN A 48 4.10 -15.51 -17.55
C ASN A 48 3.53 -16.54 -16.58
N GLY A 49 2.54 -16.11 -15.81
CA GLY A 49 1.80 -16.96 -14.91
C GLY A 49 0.63 -16.16 -14.44
N ASP A 50 -0.57 -16.52 -14.92
CA ASP A 50 -1.79 -16.34 -14.15
C ASP A 50 -1.55 -17.02 -12.79
N LEU A 51 -0.90 -16.32 -11.87
CA LEU A 51 -0.95 -16.66 -10.47
C LEU A 51 -2.41 -16.41 -10.08
N GLU A 52 -3.09 -17.46 -9.60
CA GLU A 52 -4.47 -17.35 -9.13
C GLU A 52 -4.60 -16.13 -8.20
N GLY A 53 -5.41 -15.15 -8.59
CA GLY A 53 -5.68 -13.93 -7.82
C GLY A 53 -5.14 -12.63 -8.42
N GLY A 54 -4.16 -12.65 -9.34
CA GLY A 54 -3.66 -11.44 -9.99
C GLY A 54 -2.96 -10.44 -9.06
N ASN A 55 -2.89 -9.17 -9.46
CA ASN A 55 -2.31 -8.10 -8.64
C ASN A 55 -3.42 -7.23 -8.04
N ILE A 56 -3.10 -6.60 -6.93
CA ILE A 56 -3.95 -5.62 -6.25
C ILE A 56 -3.18 -4.31 -6.05
N ARG A 57 -3.92 -3.21 -5.98
CA ARG A 57 -3.47 -1.92 -5.48
C ARG A 57 -4.13 -1.67 -4.13
N ILE A 58 -3.31 -1.40 -3.13
CA ILE A 58 -3.71 -1.05 -1.77
C ILE A 58 -3.41 0.43 -1.56
N GLU A 59 -4.40 1.17 -1.10
CA GLU A 59 -4.32 2.59 -0.80
C GLU A 59 -4.58 2.83 0.69
N ILE A 60 -3.64 3.50 1.35
CA ILE A 60 -3.69 3.80 2.79
C ILE A 60 -3.51 5.30 2.97
N ILE A 61 -4.46 5.94 3.64
CA ILE A 61 -4.36 7.34 4.06
C ILE A 61 -3.95 7.36 5.53
N ALA A 62 -2.83 8.02 5.83
CA ALA A 62 -2.32 8.15 7.19
C ALA A 62 -1.47 9.42 7.36
N ASP A 63 -1.02 9.67 8.59
CA ASP A 63 -0.02 10.69 8.88
C ASP A 63 1.39 10.26 8.42
N GLU A 64 2.30 11.24 8.31
CA GLU A 64 3.69 11.02 7.88
C GLU A 64 4.39 9.91 8.68
N PRO A 65 4.36 9.93 10.04
CA PRO A 65 5.08 8.93 10.82
C PRO A 65 4.56 7.51 10.60
N THR A 66 3.26 7.32 10.39
CA THR A 66 2.68 6.01 10.09
C THR A 66 3.10 5.54 8.71
N VAL A 67 3.03 6.40 7.69
CA VAL A 67 3.49 6.05 6.34
C VAL A 67 4.97 5.67 6.34
N GLN A 68 5.82 6.43 7.05
CA GLN A 68 7.24 6.13 7.15
C GLN A 68 7.51 4.74 7.74
N LYS A 69 6.84 4.38 8.85
CA LYS A 69 6.98 3.04 9.45
C LYS A 69 6.58 1.92 8.49
N ILE A 70 5.51 2.13 7.72
CA ILE A 70 5.04 1.13 6.74
C ILE A 70 6.06 0.98 5.61
N VAL A 71 6.57 2.09 5.08
CA VAL A 71 7.60 2.08 4.02
C VAL A 71 8.88 1.38 4.52
N GLU A 72 9.35 1.68 5.72
CA GLU A 72 10.53 1.01 6.31
C GLU A 72 10.33 -0.52 6.41
N LYS A 73 9.13 -0.97 6.83
CA LYS A 73 8.82 -2.41 6.86
C LYS A 73 8.74 -3.03 5.46
N LEU A 74 8.19 -2.31 4.47
CA LEU A 74 8.17 -2.74 3.08
C LEU A 74 9.58 -2.89 2.50
N GLU A 75 10.46 -1.93 2.75
CA GLU A 75 11.86 -1.95 2.31
C GLU A 75 12.63 -3.14 2.89
N LEU A 76 12.43 -3.45 4.17
CA LEU A 76 13.15 -4.51 4.86
C LEU A 76 12.60 -5.92 4.57
N GLU A 77 11.28 -6.08 4.52
CA GLU A 77 10.65 -7.40 4.52
C GLU A 77 9.93 -7.77 3.22
N TYR A 78 9.63 -6.81 2.34
CA TYR A 78 8.83 -7.07 1.14
C TYR A 78 9.60 -6.87 -0.17
N PHE A 79 10.25 -5.72 -0.36
CA PHE A 79 10.97 -5.39 -1.60
C PHE A 79 12.09 -6.38 -1.98
N PRO A 80 12.80 -7.01 -1.03
CA PRO A 80 13.80 -8.04 -1.35
C PRO A 80 13.21 -9.33 -1.91
N HIS A 81 11.95 -9.64 -1.59
CA HIS A 81 11.36 -10.96 -1.80
C HIS A 81 10.22 -10.99 -2.82
N TYR A 82 9.54 -9.86 -3.04
CA TYR A 82 8.33 -9.79 -3.85
C TYR A 82 8.41 -8.68 -4.91
N ALA A 83 7.62 -8.83 -5.98
CA ALA A 83 7.39 -7.76 -6.94
C ALA A 83 6.39 -6.77 -6.34
N VAL A 84 6.91 -5.67 -5.78
CA VAL A 84 6.11 -4.61 -5.16
C VAL A 84 6.48 -3.27 -5.78
N SER A 85 5.47 -2.49 -6.16
CA SER A 85 5.63 -1.06 -6.48
C SER A 85 4.99 -0.23 -5.36
N CYS A 86 5.67 0.82 -4.91
CA CYS A 86 5.23 1.63 -3.78
C CYS A 86 5.49 3.11 -4.08
N TRP A 87 4.53 3.98 -3.80
CA TRP A 87 4.69 5.43 -3.88
C TRP A 87 3.85 6.15 -2.84
N VAL A 88 4.23 7.40 -2.57
CA VAL A 88 3.55 8.27 -1.61
C VAL A 88 3.16 9.58 -2.30
N ALA A 89 1.97 10.09 -2.01
CA ALA A 89 1.50 11.39 -2.48
C ALA A 89 1.02 12.26 -1.31
N ASP A 90 1.22 13.57 -1.42
CA ASP A 90 0.58 14.57 -0.57
C ASP A 90 -0.88 14.75 -0.98
N ILE A 91 -1.79 14.64 -0.01
CA ILE A 91 -3.23 14.79 -0.24
C ILE A 91 -3.89 15.66 0.82
N GLN A 92 -5.07 16.18 0.49
CA GLN A 92 -5.94 16.87 1.41
C GLN A 92 -7.22 16.06 1.61
N ILE A 93 -7.61 15.85 2.87
CA ILE A 93 -8.76 15.03 3.22
C ILE A 93 -9.84 15.81 3.97
N LEU A 94 -11.04 15.25 3.97
CA LEU A 94 -12.13 15.61 4.87
C LEU A 94 -12.22 14.59 5.99
N ARG A 95 -12.83 14.97 7.13
CA ARG A 95 -13.07 14.07 8.27
C ARG A 95 -11.79 13.43 8.80
N GLU A 96 -10.86 14.30 9.21
CA GLU A 96 -9.55 13.92 9.72
C GLU A 96 -9.61 12.84 10.80
N GLU A 97 -10.64 12.84 11.64
CA GLU A 97 -10.83 11.88 12.72
C GLU A 97 -10.94 10.41 12.24
N ARG A 98 -11.25 10.18 10.97
CA ARG A 98 -11.34 8.84 10.38
C ARG A 98 -9.97 8.22 10.06
N TYR A 99 -8.94 9.04 9.87
CA TYR A 99 -7.62 8.65 9.35
C TYR A 99 -6.52 8.87 10.38
#